data_AF-A0A6G3MKT7-F1
#
_entry.id   AF-A0A6G3MKT7-F1
#
_cell.length_a   1.000
_cell.length_b   1.000
_cell.length_c   1.000
_cell.angle_alpha   90.00
_cell.angle_beta   90.00
_cell.angle_gamma   90.00
#
_symmetry.space_group_name_H-M   'P 1'
#
loop_
_entity.id
_entity.type
_entity.pdbx_description
1 polymer ?
#
loop_
_entity_poly.entity_id
_entity_poly.type
_entity_poly.pdbx_seq_one_letter_code
_entity_poly.pdbx_strand_id
1 'polypeptide(L)'
;FKQIYYSLNDYDGIIGASRVHPSNQPDSSPVLQMTIEGRFSEAIACHEKDLSSTHDTSRQLKILECYLNLGQFQSLLCYCDNLKGDIKSAISLKMEALWRLGSWSDLENLIASHSQPDSINIAEVLLSLQKNSPERFKNTLISAYKNEAKNLAMMGSKTYLLKRCTPQLAKLHILFDIEMYSQTAFESLN
;
A
#
# COMPACT_ATOMS: atom_id res chain seq x y z
N PHE A 1 -10.51 18.08 -12.59
CA PHE A 1 -10.52 17.00 -13.63
C PHE A 1 -9.42 15.95 -13.45
N LYS A 2 -8.17 16.35 -13.18
CA LYS A 2 -7.04 15.40 -13.01
C LYS A 2 -7.24 14.36 -11.91
N GLN A 3 -7.90 14.70 -10.80
CA GLN A 3 -8.24 13.76 -9.73
C GLN A 3 -9.17 12.61 -10.20
N ILE A 4 -10.07 12.88 -11.15
CA ILE A 4 -10.94 11.83 -11.72
C ILE A 4 -10.07 10.84 -12.52
N TYR A 5 -9.22 11.33 -13.41
CA TYR A 5 -8.30 10.48 -14.16
C TYR A 5 -7.30 9.73 -13.26
N TYR A 6 -6.83 10.37 -12.19
CA TYR A 6 -6.02 9.72 -11.17
C TYR A 6 -6.76 8.58 -10.48
N SER A 7 -8.03 8.78 -10.08
CA SER A 7 -8.85 7.73 -9.50
C SER A 7 -9.16 6.56 -10.45
N LEU A 8 -8.96 6.77 -11.75
CA LEU A 8 -9.15 5.77 -12.81
C LEU A 8 -7.83 5.10 -13.23
N ASN A 9 -6.68 5.46 -12.62
CA ASN A 9 -5.35 5.07 -13.08
C ASN A 9 -5.13 5.39 -14.58
N ASP A 10 -5.70 6.50 -15.06
CA ASP A 10 -5.59 6.95 -16.44
C ASP A 10 -4.56 8.09 -16.55
N TYR A 11 -3.28 7.72 -16.50
CA TYR A 11 -2.17 8.68 -16.55
C TYR A 11 -2.13 9.47 -17.86
N ASP A 12 -2.51 8.85 -18.97
CA ASP A 12 -2.61 9.51 -20.28
C ASP A 12 -3.65 10.64 -20.25
N GLY A 13 -4.82 10.38 -19.65
CA GLY A 13 -5.85 11.39 -19.41
C GLY A 13 -5.37 12.55 -18.54
N ILE A 14 -4.53 12.28 -17.53
CA ILE A 14 -3.94 13.33 -16.68
C ILE A 14 -2.93 14.17 -17.47
N ILE A 15 -2.06 13.54 -18.26
CA ILE A 15 -1.07 14.24 -19.09
C ILE A 15 -1.79 15.10 -20.14
N GLY A 16 -2.80 14.54 -20.82
CA GLY A 16 -3.63 15.26 -21.79
C GLY A 16 -4.33 16.47 -21.16
N ALA A 17 -4.99 16.27 -20.02
CA ALA A 17 -5.64 17.36 -19.27
C ALA A 17 -4.63 18.43 -18.80
N SER A 18 -3.38 18.04 -18.50
CA SER A 18 -2.32 18.97 -18.09
C SER A 18 -1.81 19.84 -19.25
N ARG A 19 -1.82 19.31 -20.48
CA ARG A 19 -1.41 20.06 -21.68
C ARG A 19 -2.46 21.08 -22.13
N VAL A 20 -3.75 20.77 -21.97
CA VAL A 20 -4.86 21.65 -22.40
C VAL A 20 -5.08 22.82 -21.43
N HIS A 21 -4.79 22.62 -20.13
CA HIS A 21 -4.90 23.66 -19.10
C HIS A 21 -3.61 23.77 -18.27
N PRO A 22 -2.59 24.52 -18.75
CA PRO A 22 -1.30 24.66 -18.06
C PRO A 22 -1.36 25.53 -16.80
N SER A 23 -2.34 26.45 -16.72
CA SER A 23 -2.44 27.46 -15.66
C SER A 23 -3.87 27.52 -15.12
N ASN A 24 -4.02 27.51 -13.79
CA ASN A 24 -5.26 27.71 -13.02
C ASN A 24 -6.12 26.46 -12.70
N GLN A 25 -5.51 25.38 -12.19
CA GLN A 25 -6.24 24.48 -11.29
C GLN A 25 -5.51 24.49 -9.93
N PRO A 26 -6.12 25.04 -8.85
CA PRO A 26 -5.52 25.01 -7.51
C PRO A 26 -5.28 23.57 -6.99
N ASP A 27 -5.96 22.59 -7.59
CA ASP A 27 -5.89 21.17 -7.22
C ASP A 27 -4.88 20.33 -8.03
N SER A 28 -4.18 20.90 -9.02
CA SER A 28 -3.11 20.17 -9.73
C SER A 28 -1.76 20.56 -9.17
N SER A 29 -1.41 20.02 -8.00
CA SER A 29 -0.10 20.26 -7.43
C SER A 29 0.99 19.67 -8.34
N PRO A 30 2.11 20.38 -8.58
CA PRO A 30 3.27 19.84 -9.30
C PRO A 30 3.73 18.50 -8.71
N VAL A 31 3.48 18.29 -7.42
CA VAL A 31 3.77 17.04 -6.71
C VAL A 31 3.00 15.85 -7.28
N LEU A 32 1.71 16.01 -7.62
CA LEU A 32 0.93 14.93 -8.23
C LEU A 32 1.53 14.49 -9.56
N GLN A 33 2.03 15.44 -10.35
CA GLN A 33 2.69 15.14 -11.62
C GLN A 33 4.00 14.38 -11.42
N MET A 34 4.81 14.78 -10.43
CA MET A 34 6.03 14.05 -10.06
C MET A 34 5.73 12.61 -9.66
N THR A 35 4.67 12.36 -8.88
CA THR A 35 4.24 11.00 -8.51
C THR A 35 3.86 10.17 -9.74
N ILE A 36 3.16 10.76 -10.70
CA ILE A 36 2.76 10.08 -11.95
C ILE A 36 3.99 9.76 -12.82
N GLU A 37 4.96 10.66 -12.85
CA GLU A 37 6.23 10.48 -13.58
C GLU A 37 7.20 9.51 -12.86
N GLY A 38 6.84 8.99 -11.69
CA GLY A 38 7.71 8.13 -10.88
C GLY A 38 8.85 8.86 -10.17
N ARG A 39 8.83 10.20 -10.15
CA ARG A 39 9.83 11.07 -9.51
C ARG A 39 9.54 11.22 -8.01
N PHE A 40 9.46 10.09 -7.31
CA PHE A 40 9.04 10.04 -5.91
C PHE A 40 9.98 10.80 -4.96
N SER A 41 11.29 10.82 -5.23
CA SER A 41 12.26 11.55 -4.39
C SER A 41 12.02 13.06 -4.42
N GLU A 42 11.66 13.60 -5.58
CA GLU A 42 11.31 15.02 -5.72
C GLU A 42 9.95 15.32 -5.08
N ALA A 43 8.99 14.39 -5.23
CA ALA A 43 7.69 14.50 -4.57
C ALA A 43 7.82 14.55 -3.04
N ILE A 44 8.71 13.73 -2.45
CA ILE A 44 9.02 13.76 -1.01
C ILE A 44 9.55 15.14 -0.62
N ALA A 45 10.56 15.66 -1.31
CA ALA A 45 11.14 16.97 -1.01
C ALA A 45 10.10 18.10 -1.05
N CYS A 46 9.17 18.06 -2.02
CA CYS A 46 8.06 19.00 -2.07
C CYS A 46 7.10 18.84 -0.87
N HIS A 47 6.72 17.61 -0.54
CA HIS A 47 5.85 17.35 0.60
C HIS A 47 6.47 17.78 1.94
N GLU A 48 7.77 17.53 2.15
CA GLU A 48 8.49 17.94 3.36
C GLU A 48 8.58 19.47 3.48
N LYS A 49 8.87 20.16 2.37
CA LYS A 49 8.88 21.63 2.33
C LYS A 49 7.52 22.18 2.74
N ASP A 50 6.43 21.63 2.21
CA ASP A 50 5.08 22.08 2.54
C ASP A 50 4.68 21.72 3.98
N LEU A 51 5.14 20.56 4.50
CA LEU A 51 4.88 20.11 5.87
C LEU A 51 5.51 21.03 6.92
N SER A 52 6.65 21.65 6.61
CA SER A 52 7.31 22.63 7.50
C SER A 52 6.40 23.82 7.85
N SER A 53 5.38 24.08 7.03
CA SER A 53 4.40 25.15 7.22
C SER A 53 3.03 24.68 7.74
N THR A 54 2.73 23.37 7.69
CA THR A 54 1.44 22.82 8.11
C THR A 54 1.62 21.37 8.57
N HIS A 55 1.26 21.04 9.81
CA HIS A 55 1.24 19.66 10.31
C HIS A 55 0.03 18.88 9.73
N ASP A 56 0.12 18.52 8.46
CA ASP A 56 -0.93 17.82 7.71
C ASP A 56 -0.63 16.32 7.60
N THR A 57 -1.42 15.50 8.30
CA THR A 57 -1.34 14.03 8.30
C THR A 57 -1.50 13.44 6.89
N SER A 58 -2.32 14.05 6.02
CA SER A 58 -2.52 13.55 4.66
C SER A 58 -1.25 13.62 3.82
N ARG A 59 -0.45 14.68 3.99
CA ARG A 59 0.85 14.81 3.32
C ARG A 59 1.89 13.85 3.88
N GLN A 60 1.87 13.62 5.19
CA GLN A 60 2.74 12.63 5.82
C GLN A 60 2.50 11.23 5.26
N LEU A 61 1.24 10.84 5.02
CA LEU A 61 0.90 9.58 4.36
C LEU A 61 1.43 9.51 2.93
N LYS A 62 1.33 10.59 2.15
CA LYS A 62 1.89 10.62 0.79
C LYS A 62 3.41 10.46 0.76
N ILE A 63 4.12 11.00 1.75
CA ILE A 63 5.56 10.78 1.91
C ILE A 63 5.85 9.29 2.14
N LEU A 64 5.10 8.62 3.02
CA LEU A 64 5.25 7.18 3.28
C LEU A 64 4.97 6.35 2.02
N GLU A 65 3.91 6.68 1.26
CA GLU A 65 3.63 6.03 -0.02
C GLU A 65 4.78 6.21 -1.01
N CYS A 66 5.40 7.40 -1.07
CA CYS A 66 6.57 7.63 -1.91
C CYS A 66 7.78 6.79 -1.48
N TYR A 67 8.05 6.68 -0.17
CA TYR A 67 9.11 5.80 0.34
C TYR A 67 8.85 4.34 0.00
N LEU A 68 7.59 3.88 0.09
CA LEU A 68 7.20 2.53 -0.28
C LEU A 68 7.46 2.27 -1.77
N ASN A 69 7.06 3.19 -2.65
CA ASN A 69 7.28 3.07 -4.09
C ASN A 69 8.76 3.11 -4.49
N LEU A 70 9.60 3.80 -3.71
CA LEU A 70 11.06 3.78 -3.88
C LEU A 70 11.74 2.52 -3.33
N GLY A 71 11.00 1.64 -2.63
CA GLY A 71 11.58 0.49 -1.92
C GLY A 71 12.44 0.88 -0.72
N GLN A 72 12.35 2.12 -0.23
CA GLN A 72 13.12 2.62 0.91
C GLN A 72 12.42 2.30 2.23
N PHE A 73 12.25 1.01 2.52
CA PHE A 73 11.48 0.53 3.67
C PHE A 73 12.06 0.99 5.02
N GLN A 74 13.39 1.06 5.16
CA GLN A 74 14.01 1.54 6.40
C GLN A 74 13.70 3.02 6.66
N SER A 75 13.75 3.85 5.61
CA SER A 75 13.39 5.27 5.68
C SER A 75 11.92 5.43 6.05
N LEU A 76 11.05 4.59 5.47
CA LEU A 76 9.63 4.54 5.80
C LEU A 76 9.41 4.27 7.30
N LEU A 77 10.08 3.25 7.85
CA LEU A 77 9.96 2.91 9.27
C LEU A 77 10.44 4.04 10.18
N CYS A 78 11.62 4.60 9.89
CA CYS A 78 12.16 5.73 10.63
C CYS A 78 11.19 6.94 10.59
N TYR A 79 10.61 7.22 9.43
CA TYR A 79 9.62 8.29 9.29
C TYR A 79 8.35 8.00 10.11
N CYS A 80 7.84 6.76 10.05
CA CYS A 80 6.69 6.31 10.85
C CYS A 80 6.89 6.50 12.36
N ASP A 81 8.08 6.18 12.89
CA ASP A 81 8.37 6.32 14.32
C ASP A 81 8.44 7.79 14.77
N ASN A 82 8.70 8.70 13.83
CA ASN A 82 8.72 10.14 14.07
C ASN A 82 7.38 10.85 13.75
N LEU A 83 6.34 10.11 13.37
CA LEU A 83 5.02 10.69 13.07
C LEU A 83 4.39 11.28 14.34
N LYS A 84 4.07 12.57 14.25
CA LYS A 84 3.27 13.29 15.25
C LYS A 84 1.82 13.32 14.77
N GLY A 85 1.07 12.22 14.91
CA GLY A 85 -0.30 12.13 14.39
C GLY A 85 -0.96 10.76 14.53
N ASP A 86 -2.10 10.57 13.86
CA ASP A 86 -2.83 9.30 13.89
C ASP A 86 -2.10 8.21 13.07
N ILE A 87 -1.36 7.38 13.81
CA ILE A 87 -0.58 6.26 13.28
C ILE A 87 -1.48 5.27 12.52
N LYS A 88 -2.78 5.17 12.84
CA LYS A 88 -3.69 4.15 12.28
C LYS A 88 -3.68 4.10 10.76
N SER A 89 -3.64 5.26 10.12
CA SER A 89 -3.61 5.41 8.67
C SER A 89 -2.30 4.94 8.02
N ALA A 90 -1.20 4.92 8.78
CA ALA A 90 0.12 4.49 8.33
C ALA A 90 0.46 3.02 8.69
N ILE A 91 -0.38 2.36 9.50
CA ILE A 91 -0.10 0.99 9.98
C ILE A 91 0.06 0.00 8.83
N SER A 92 -0.80 0.08 7.81
CA SER A 92 -0.72 -0.81 6.64
C SER A 92 0.61 -0.67 5.91
N LEU A 93 1.09 0.56 5.73
CA LEU A 93 2.38 0.87 5.11
C LEU A 93 3.55 0.41 5.98
N LYS A 94 3.44 0.59 7.30
CA LYS A 94 4.45 0.12 8.28
C LYS A 94 4.52 -1.41 8.30
N MET A 95 3.38 -2.10 8.33
CA MET A 95 3.32 -3.56 8.21
C MET A 95 3.95 -4.02 6.90
N GLU A 96 3.66 -3.32 5.78
CA GLU A 96 4.25 -3.66 4.49
C GLU A 96 5.77 -3.58 4.48
N ALA A 97 6.32 -2.47 4.99
CA ALA A 97 7.76 -2.31 5.12
C ALA A 97 8.40 -3.40 6.00
N LEU A 98 7.76 -3.78 7.12
CA LEU A 98 8.30 -4.78 8.04
C LEU A 98 8.39 -6.18 7.42
N TRP A 99 7.35 -6.66 6.72
CA TRP A 99 7.44 -7.98 6.09
C TRP A 99 8.37 -7.98 4.88
N ARG A 100 8.49 -6.86 4.15
CA ARG A 100 9.46 -6.69 3.06
C ARG A 100 10.92 -6.74 3.55
N LEU A 101 11.17 -6.24 4.76
CA LEU A 101 12.48 -6.29 5.41
C LEU A 101 12.74 -7.61 6.16
N GLY A 102 11.73 -8.46 6.33
CA GLY A 102 11.84 -9.67 7.15
C GLY A 102 11.95 -9.40 8.65
N SER A 103 11.51 -8.22 9.11
CA SER A 103 11.49 -7.85 10.54
C SER A 103 10.28 -8.47 11.25
N TRP A 104 10.27 -9.79 11.36
CA TRP A 104 9.11 -10.58 11.80
C TRP A 104 8.70 -10.33 13.26
N SER A 105 9.67 -10.12 14.16
CA SER A 105 9.41 -9.82 15.57
C SER A 105 8.65 -8.51 15.74
N ASP A 106 9.08 -7.48 15.01
CA ASP A 106 8.45 -6.16 15.06
C ASP A 106 7.08 -6.18 14.38
N LEU A 107 6.93 -6.97 13.31
CA LEU A 107 5.65 -7.18 12.65
C LEU A 107 4.65 -7.86 13.58
N GLU A 108 5.07 -8.89 14.31
CA GLU A 108 4.22 -9.55 15.30
C GLU A 108 3.75 -8.59 16.39
N ASN A 109 4.68 -7.82 16.96
CA ASN A 109 4.36 -6.82 17.98
C ASN A 109 3.37 -5.77 17.45
N LEU A 110 3.54 -5.35 16.19
CA LEU A 110 2.66 -4.39 15.54
C LEU A 110 1.25 -4.96 15.32
N ILE A 111 1.14 -6.20 14.85
CA ILE A 111 -0.15 -6.89 14.67
C ILE A 111 -0.87 -7.06 16.01
N ALA A 112 -0.15 -7.51 17.05
CA ALA A 112 -0.72 -7.71 18.38
C ALA A 112 -1.25 -6.41 19.00
N SER A 113 -0.56 -5.29 18.78
CA SER A 113 -0.95 -3.98 19.32
C SER A 113 -2.06 -3.29 18.53
N HIS A 114 -2.24 -3.63 17.25
CA HIS A 114 -3.13 -2.91 16.34
C HIS A 114 -4.02 -3.84 15.53
N SER A 115 -4.62 -4.86 16.17
CA SER A 115 -5.60 -5.78 15.56
C SER A 115 -6.75 -5.00 14.92
N GLN A 116 -6.56 -4.57 13.67
CA GLN A 116 -7.52 -3.89 12.82
C GLN A 116 -8.20 -4.98 11.99
N PRO A 117 -9.52 -5.16 12.10
CA PRO A 117 -10.21 -6.28 11.47
C PRO A 117 -10.23 -6.26 9.93
N ASP A 118 -9.92 -5.13 9.28
CA ASP A 118 -10.19 -4.95 7.84
C ASP A 118 -8.94 -4.76 6.95
N SER A 119 -7.75 -4.52 7.52
CA SER A 119 -6.54 -4.16 6.77
C SER A 119 -5.40 -5.18 6.85
N ILE A 120 -5.56 -6.26 7.62
CA ILE A 120 -4.52 -7.25 7.86
C ILE A 120 -4.80 -8.53 7.06
N ASN A 121 -4.11 -8.71 5.94
CA ASN A 121 -4.31 -9.89 5.08
C ASN A 121 -2.98 -10.59 4.73
N ILE A 122 -2.04 -9.90 4.08
CA ILE A 122 -0.81 -10.54 3.60
C ILE A 122 0.21 -10.72 4.74
N ALA A 123 0.36 -9.71 5.60
CA ALA A 123 1.34 -9.74 6.68
C ALA A 123 1.07 -10.87 7.70
N GLU A 124 -0.19 -11.09 8.08
CA GLU A 124 -0.58 -12.19 8.99
C GLU A 124 -0.42 -13.57 8.34
N VAL A 125 -0.71 -13.69 7.05
CA VAL A 125 -0.49 -14.91 6.28
C VAL A 125 1.00 -15.25 6.24
N LEU A 126 1.86 -14.27 5.96
CA LEU A 126 3.30 -14.46 5.98
C LEU A 126 3.82 -14.80 7.38
N LEU A 127 3.32 -14.14 8.42
CA LEU A 127 3.72 -14.40 9.81
C LEU A 127 3.31 -15.81 10.25
N SER A 128 2.10 -16.27 9.89
CA SER A 128 1.64 -17.63 10.24
C SER A 128 2.39 -18.73 9.48
N LEU A 129 2.78 -18.46 8.23
CA LEU A 129 3.69 -19.32 7.46
C LEU A 129 5.07 -19.39 8.13
N GLN A 130 5.63 -18.24 8.49
CA GLN A 130 6.95 -18.14 9.14
C GLN A 130 6.99 -18.87 10.49
N LYS A 131 5.87 -18.87 11.24
CA LYS A 131 5.71 -19.60 12.50
C LYS A 131 5.38 -21.09 12.34
N ASN A 132 5.37 -21.61 11.12
CA ASN A 132 5.08 -23.00 10.82
C ASN A 132 3.78 -23.50 11.48
N SER A 133 2.74 -22.66 11.43
CA SER A 133 1.43 -22.93 12.06
C SER A 133 0.39 -23.22 10.98
N PRO A 134 0.26 -24.47 10.48
CA PRO A 134 -0.50 -24.78 9.27
C PRO A 134 -1.99 -24.46 9.37
N GLU A 135 -2.61 -24.74 10.53
CA GLU A 135 -4.03 -24.42 10.75
C GLU A 135 -4.28 -22.91 10.76
N ARG A 136 -3.42 -22.16 11.45
CA ARG A 136 -3.51 -20.70 11.52
C ARG A 136 -3.31 -20.09 10.13
N PHE A 137 -2.29 -20.57 9.41
CA PHE A 137 -1.99 -20.16 8.05
C PHE A 137 -3.20 -20.33 7.12
N LYS A 138 -3.79 -21.52 7.09
CA LYS A 138 -4.97 -21.81 6.28
C LYS A 138 -6.15 -20.89 6.61
N ASN A 139 -6.41 -20.67 7.89
CA ASN A 139 -7.51 -19.79 8.33
C ASN A 139 -7.26 -18.33 7.94
N THR A 140 -6.03 -17.82 8.12
CA THR A 140 -5.66 -16.46 7.71
C THR A 140 -5.68 -16.28 6.20
N LEU A 141 -5.24 -17.28 5.44
CA LEU A 141 -5.21 -17.25 3.97
C LEU A 141 -6.63 -17.19 3.39
N ILE A 142 -7.55 -18.03 3.89
CA ILE A 142 -8.96 -18.00 3.47
C ILE A 142 -9.59 -16.64 3.79
N SER A 143 -9.27 -16.08 4.97
CA SER A 143 -9.79 -14.77 5.39
C SER A 143 -9.27 -13.65 4.49
N ALA A 144 -7.97 -13.67 4.16
CA ALA A 144 -7.34 -12.74 3.24
C ALA A 144 -7.95 -12.77 1.84
N TYR A 145 -8.15 -13.97 1.26
CA TYR A 145 -8.82 -14.13 -0.04
C TYR A 145 -10.25 -13.59 -0.01
N LYS A 146 -11.03 -13.88 1.04
CA LYS A 146 -12.39 -13.37 1.18
C LYS A 146 -12.43 -11.85 1.23
N ASN A 147 -11.51 -11.23 1.96
CA ASN A 147 -11.45 -9.77 2.05
C ASN A 147 -11.11 -9.12 0.71
N GLU A 148 -10.09 -9.61 0.02
CA GLU A 148 -9.70 -9.06 -1.29
C GLU A 148 -10.76 -9.32 -2.36
N ALA A 149 -11.43 -10.48 -2.35
CA ALA A 149 -12.56 -10.76 -3.23
C ALA A 149 -13.76 -9.83 -2.95
N LYS A 150 -14.06 -9.54 -1.67
CA LYS A 150 -15.09 -8.57 -1.29
C LYS A 150 -14.72 -7.17 -1.77
N ASN A 151 -13.48 -6.74 -1.57
CA ASN A 151 -12.99 -5.44 -2.05
C ASN A 151 -13.13 -5.33 -3.56
N LEU A 152 -12.77 -6.38 -4.30
CA LEU A 152 -12.91 -6.45 -5.74
C LEU A 152 -14.39 -6.35 -6.17
N ALA A 153 -15.28 -7.10 -5.53
CA ALA A 153 -16.72 -7.07 -5.82
C ALA A 153 -17.35 -5.69 -5.59
N MET A 154 -16.88 -4.95 -4.58
CA MET A 154 -17.35 -3.59 -4.27
C MET A 154 -16.95 -2.54 -5.33
N MET A 155 -16.00 -2.84 -6.22
CA MET A 155 -15.52 -1.89 -7.23
C MET A 155 -16.47 -1.70 -8.44
N GLY A 156 -17.52 -2.54 -8.54
CA GLY A 156 -18.64 -2.38 -9.48
C GLY A 156 -18.40 -2.99 -10.87
N SER A 157 -19.32 -2.71 -11.82
CA SER A 157 -19.26 -3.11 -13.23
C SER A 157 -19.18 -1.86 -14.12
N LYS A 158 -17.97 -1.49 -14.56
CA LYS A 158 -17.74 -0.37 -15.50
C LYS A 158 -16.57 -0.66 -16.45
N THR A 159 -16.55 0.02 -17.59
CA THR A 159 -15.63 -0.11 -18.73
C THR A 159 -14.13 -0.02 -18.41
N TYR A 160 -13.75 0.48 -17.22
CA TYR A 160 -12.36 0.65 -16.78
C TYR A 160 -11.95 -0.29 -15.64
N LEU A 161 -12.69 -1.41 -15.47
CA LEU A 161 -12.52 -2.31 -14.33
C LEU A 161 -11.09 -2.81 -14.15
N LEU A 162 -10.47 -3.26 -15.25
CA LEU A 162 -9.18 -3.96 -15.17
C LEU A 162 -8.06 -3.07 -14.63
N LYS A 163 -7.92 -1.85 -15.14
CA LYS A 163 -6.92 -0.87 -14.66
C LYS A 163 -7.18 -0.44 -13.22
N ARG A 164 -8.46 -0.33 -12.84
CA ARG A 164 -8.83 0.09 -11.49
C ARG A 164 -8.60 -1.01 -10.46
N CYS A 165 -8.86 -2.26 -10.83
CA CYS A 165 -8.73 -3.43 -9.96
C CYS A 165 -7.31 -4.02 -9.93
N THR A 166 -6.37 -3.46 -10.68
CA THR A 166 -4.99 -3.97 -10.74
C THR A 166 -4.35 -4.14 -9.35
N PRO A 167 -4.49 -3.21 -8.38
CA PRO A 167 -3.93 -3.41 -7.05
C PRO A 167 -4.52 -4.61 -6.29
N GLN A 168 -5.84 -4.83 -6.38
CA GLN A 168 -6.52 -5.97 -5.74
C GLN A 168 -6.14 -7.28 -6.42
N LEU A 169 -6.06 -7.29 -7.74
CA LEU A 169 -5.59 -8.46 -8.51
C LEU A 169 -4.15 -8.82 -8.14
N ALA A 170 -3.26 -7.83 -8.02
CA ALA A 170 -1.89 -8.06 -7.60
C ALA A 170 -1.82 -8.70 -6.19
N LYS A 171 -2.65 -8.24 -5.25
CA LYS A 171 -2.74 -8.86 -3.91
C LYS A 171 -3.23 -10.31 -3.96
N LEU A 172 -4.25 -10.60 -4.78
CA LEU A 172 -4.74 -11.96 -4.98
C LEU A 172 -3.66 -12.87 -5.58
N HIS A 173 -2.89 -12.36 -6.55
CA HIS A 173 -1.74 -13.09 -7.10
C HIS A 173 -0.67 -13.37 -6.04
N ILE A 174 -0.33 -12.39 -5.20
CA ILE A 174 0.61 -12.59 -4.09
C ILE A 174 0.12 -13.68 -3.13
N LEU A 175 -1.18 -13.69 -2.77
CA LEU A 175 -1.74 -14.72 -1.90
C LEU A 175 -1.64 -16.12 -2.53
N PHE A 176 -1.89 -16.22 -3.83
CA PHE A 176 -1.73 -17.45 -4.59
C PHE A 176 -0.29 -17.95 -4.60
N ASP A 177 0.68 -17.06 -4.84
CA ASP A 177 2.09 -17.42 -4.82
C ASP A 177 2.54 -17.92 -3.43
N ILE A 178 2.06 -17.28 -2.36
CA ILE A 178 2.32 -17.72 -0.98
C ILE A 178 1.72 -19.11 -0.72
N GLU A 179 0.49 -19.36 -1.19
CA GLU A 179 -0.16 -20.66 -1.06
C GLU A 179 0.63 -21.76 -1.77
N MET A 180 1.03 -21.54 -3.03
CA MET A 180 1.83 -22.50 -3.79
C MET A 180 3.17 -22.78 -3.12
N TYR A 181 3.86 -21.74 -2.65
CA TYR A 181 5.11 -21.91 -1.90
C TYR A 181 4.91 -22.72 -0.62
N SER A 182 3.82 -22.46 0.12
CA SER A 182 3.55 -23.15 1.38
C SER A 182 3.35 -24.66 1.20
N GLN A 183 2.75 -25.10 0.10
CA GLN A 183 2.56 -26.52 -0.20
C GLN A 183 3.92 -27.24 -0.30
N THR A 184 4.87 -26.66 -1.03
CA THR A 184 6.23 -27.22 -1.13
C THR A 184 6.99 -27.18 0.21
N ALA A 185 6.79 -26.11 1.00
CA ALA A 185 7.47 -25.95 2.28
C ALA A 185 6.98 -26.96 3.32
N PHE A 186 5.67 -27.18 3.41
CA PHE A 186 5.08 -28.16 4.34
C PHE A 186 5.31 -29.61 3.89
N GLU A 187 5.43 -29.88 2.58
CA GLU A 187 5.81 -31.20 2.07
C GLU A 187 7.26 -31.57 2.41
N SER A 188 8.19 -30.60 2.41
CA SER A 188 9.60 -30.84 2.74
C SER A 188 9.90 -31.12 4.22
N LEU A 189 8.91 -30.95 5.09
CA LEU A 189 9.01 -31.13 6.54
C LEU A 189 8.43 -32.47 7.05
N ASN A 190 7.81 -33.26 6.17
CA ASN A 190 7.32 -34.62 6.43
C ASN A 190 8.25 -35.66 5.80
#